data_AF-A0A1B8V174-F1
#
_entry.id   AF-A0A1B8V174-F1
#
_cell.length_a   1.000
_cell.length_b   1.000
_cell.length_c   1.000
_cell.angle_alpha   90.00
_cell.angle_beta   90.00
_cell.angle_gamma   90.00
#
_symmetry.space_group_name_H-M   'P 1'
#
loop_
_entity.id
_entity.type
_entity.pdbx_description
1 polymer ?
#
loop_
_entity_poly.entity_id
_entity_poly.type
_entity_poly.pdbx_seq_one_letter_code
_entity_poly.pdbx_strand_id
1 'polypeptide(L)'
;MKRILLGTLLATASLSALADAPGSDGCGWGNMLFKGQRGTATHVLAATTNGTSGNNTFGMTTGTNGCHTNGALTYGGKPMIVLSSMMDELSEDMAKGDGEALTTYAVVLGVKPEDRAHFAQVTHEHFAQIFNKSDVTAEDVYANTQAVLKQDSTLAKYAEQA
;
A
#
# COMPACT_ATOMS: atom_id res chain seq x y z
N MET A 1 1.43 44.59 26.66
CA MET A 1 1.58 43.14 26.94
C MET A 1 0.21 42.49 27.10
N LYS A 2 -0.43 42.02 26.02
CA LYS A 2 -1.70 41.23 26.09
C LYS A 2 -2.15 40.61 24.74
N ARG A 3 -1.21 40.32 23.82
CA ARG A 3 -1.54 39.77 22.48
C ARG A 3 -0.71 38.55 22.05
N ILE A 4 0.02 37.92 22.98
CA ILE A 4 0.91 36.77 22.67
C ILE A 4 0.38 35.48 23.31
N LEU A 5 -0.94 35.35 23.45
CA LEU A 5 -1.60 34.18 24.07
C LEU A 5 -2.79 33.67 23.23
N LEU A 6 -2.69 33.77 21.90
CA LEU A 6 -3.39 32.90 20.95
C LEU A 6 -2.25 32.35 20.08
N GLY A 7 -1.70 31.19 20.30
CA GLY A 7 -2.37 29.93 20.59
C GLY A 7 -1.51 28.89 19.88
N THR A 8 -0.31 28.70 20.40
CA THR A 8 0.61 27.59 20.11
C THR A 8 -0.01 26.28 20.60
N LEU A 9 -1.16 25.95 20.01
CA LEU A 9 -1.97 24.76 20.20
C LEU A 9 -2.05 23.96 18.90
N LEU A 10 -1.04 24.08 18.02
CA LEU A 10 -0.72 22.97 17.13
C LEU A 10 -0.11 21.88 18.00
N ALA A 11 -1.03 21.13 18.62
CA ALA A 11 -0.76 19.85 19.21
C ALA A 11 0.12 19.05 18.25
N THR A 12 1.10 18.39 18.84
CA THR A 12 1.92 17.33 18.26
C THR A 12 1.00 16.23 17.70
N ALA A 13 0.38 16.47 16.56
CA ALA A 13 -0.21 15.44 15.74
C ALA A 13 1.00 14.76 15.09
N SER A 14 1.40 13.63 15.66
CA SER A 14 2.30 12.69 14.99
C SER A 14 1.73 12.47 13.60
N LEU A 15 2.38 13.06 12.58
CA LEU A 15 2.06 12.82 11.17
C LEU A 15 2.51 11.40 10.84
N SER A 16 1.78 10.42 11.36
CA SER A 16 1.88 9.04 10.90
C SER A 16 1.42 9.06 9.44
N ALA A 17 2.32 8.66 8.54
CA ALA A 17 2.03 8.53 7.13
C ALA A 17 0.71 7.77 6.93
N LEU A 18 -0.15 8.28 6.05
CA LEU A 18 -1.42 7.67 5.68
C LEU A 18 -1.14 6.39 4.89
N ALA A 19 -0.80 5.31 5.59
CA ALA A 19 -0.98 3.95 5.10
C ALA A 19 -2.46 3.56 5.29
N ASP A 20 -2.84 2.42 4.72
CA ASP A 20 -4.16 1.82 4.91
C ASP A 20 -4.55 1.88 6.40
N ALA A 21 -5.72 2.47 6.67
CA ALA A 21 -6.09 2.78 8.05
C ALA A 21 -6.45 1.48 8.78
N PRO A 22 -5.91 1.24 10.00
CA PRO A 22 -6.35 0.12 10.81
C PRO A 22 -7.88 0.14 10.98
N GLY A 23 -8.53 -0.98 10.72
CA GLY A 23 -9.97 -1.12 10.84
C GLY A 23 -10.77 -1.10 9.54
N SER A 24 -10.11 -1.19 8.37
CA SER A 24 -10.65 -1.25 7.00
C SER A 24 -10.80 0.09 6.28
N ASP A 25 -10.86 0.01 4.94
CA ASP A 25 -11.21 1.11 4.05
C ASP A 25 -12.50 1.79 4.52
N GLY A 26 -12.41 3.08 4.86
CA GLY A 26 -13.54 3.87 5.33
C GLY A 26 -13.83 3.83 6.83
N CYS A 27 -13.02 3.14 7.65
CA CYS A 27 -13.19 3.13 9.10
C CYS A 27 -13.09 4.53 9.72
N GLY A 28 -14.17 4.96 10.41
CA GLY A 28 -14.23 6.21 11.18
C GLY A 28 -15.08 7.32 10.58
N TRP A 29 -15.61 8.20 11.44
CA TRP A 29 -16.53 9.28 11.02
C TRP A 29 -15.89 10.38 10.16
N GLY A 30 -14.58 10.55 10.21
CA GLY A 30 -13.86 11.44 9.30
C GLY A 30 -14.05 11.02 7.84
N ASN A 31 -14.01 9.72 7.55
CA ASN A 31 -14.28 9.21 6.21
C ASN A 31 -15.74 9.46 5.78
N MET A 32 -16.68 9.37 6.73
CA MET A 32 -18.09 9.72 6.50
C MET A 32 -18.27 11.22 6.26
N LEU A 33 -17.66 12.08 7.07
CA LEU A 33 -17.80 13.53 7.04
C LEU A 33 -17.23 14.13 5.75
N PHE A 34 -16.11 13.58 5.27
CA PHE A 34 -15.44 14.04 4.05
C PHE A 34 -15.68 13.11 2.86
N LYS A 35 -16.74 12.30 2.89
CA LYS A 35 -17.06 11.35 1.81
C LYS A 35 -17.15 12.06 0.46
N GLY A 36 -16.46 11.50 -0.55
CA GLY A 36 -16.44 12.03 -1.92
C GLY A 36 -15.50 13.22 -2.13
N GLN A 37 -14.88 13.75 -1.07
CA GLN A 37 -13.81 14.73 -1.19
C GLN A 37 -12.49 14.06 -1.57
N ARG A 38 -11.63 14.77 -2.31
CA ARG A 38 -10.33 14.27 -2.78
C ARG A 38 -9.20 15.20 -2.31
N GLY A 39 -7.98 14.69 -2.29
CA GLY A 39 -6.76 15.48 -2.07
C GLY A 39 -6.23 15.45 -0.64
N THR A 40 -4.94 15.76 -0.48
CA THR A 40 -4.19 15.56 0.78
C THR A 40 -4.80 16.29 1.97
N ALA A 41 -5.25 17.54 1.79
CA ALA A 41 -5.79 18.34 2.88
C ALA A 41 -7.06 17.71 3.50
N THR A 42 -7.97 17.20 2.67
CA THR A 42 -9.21 16.57 3.14
C THR A 42 -8.93 15.21 3.78
N HIS A 43 -7.98 14.44 3.25
CA HIS A 43 -7.50 13.21 3.90
C HIS A 43 -6.86 13.48 5.28
N VAL A 44 -6.07 14.55 5.43
CA VAL A 44 -5.48 14.94 6.73
C VAL A 44 -6.57 15.35 7.72
N LEU A 45 -7.57 16.11 7.29
CA LEU A 45 -8.70 16.50 8.15
C LEU A 45 -9.56 15.29 8.54
N ALA A 46 -9.80 14.36 7.61
CA ALA A 46 -10.51 13.11 7.89
C ALA A 46 -9.75 12.24 8.89
N ALA A 47 -8.43 12.07 8.70
CA ALA A 47 -7.57 11.34 9.63
C ALA A 47 -7.52 11.98 11.02
N THR A 48 -7.45 13.32 11.07
CA THR A 48 -7.49 14.07 12.33
C THR A 48 -8.82 13.83 13.05
N THR A 49 -9.94 13.91 12.33
CA THR A 49 -11.29 13.63 12.86
C THR A 49 -11.41 12.20 13.38
N ASN A 50 -10.85 11.23 12.66
CA ASN A 50 -10.80 9.83 13.08
C ASN A 50 -9.94 9.60 14.33
N GLY A 51 -8.82 10.32 14.44
CA GLY A 51 -7.90 10.25 15.56
C GLY A 51 -8.41 10.96 16.82
N THR A 52 -9.31 11.94 16.69
CA THR A 52 -9.90 12.59 17.87
C THR A 52 -10.78 11.64 18.67
N SER A 53 -10.62 11.69 20.00
CA SER A 53 -11.46 10.97 20.96
C SER A 53 -11.51 9.44 20.80
N GLY A 54 -10.53 8.82 20.15
CA GLY A 54 -10.46 7.37 20.02
C GLY A 54 -11.61 6.75 19.21
N ASN A 55 -12.22 7.53 18.32
CA ASN A 55 -13.40 7.11 17.55
C ASN A 55 -13.15 5.84 16.72
N ASN A 56 -11.98 5.73 16.09
CA ASN A 56 -11.61 4.52 15.34
C ASN A 56 -11.40 3.32 16.28
N THR A 57 -10.79 3.52 17.46
CA THR A 57 -10.62 2.46 18.46
C THR A 57 -11.97 1.94 18.94
N PHE A 58 -12.91 2.83 19.25
CA PHE A 58 -14.27 2.45 19.61
C PHE A 58 -14.98 1.73 18.46
N GLY A 59 -14.85 2.23 17.23
CA GLY A 59 -15.42 1.59 16.04
C GLY A 59 -14.90 0.18 15.83
N MET A 60 -13.58 -0.03 15.94
CA MET A 60 -12.95 -1.34 15.81
C MET A 60 -13.36 -2.31 16.92
N THR A 61 -13.51 -1.86 18.17
CA THR A 61 -13.88 -2.75 19.29
C THR A 61 -15.36 -3.10 19.31
N THR A 62 -16.22 -2.19 18.84
CA THR A 62 -17.67 -2.39 18.84
C THR A 62 -18.24 -2.84 17.49
N GLY A 63 -17.43 -2.84 16.43
CA GLY A 63 -17.89 -3.13 15.07
C GLY A 63 -18.79 -2.03 14.50
N THR A 64 -18.59 -0.77 14.90
CA THR A 64 -19.38 0.39 14.46
C THR A 64 -18.55 1.32 13.56
N ASN A 65 -19.15 2.41 13.08
CA ASN A 65 -18.46 3.48 12.34
C ASN A 65 -17.78 3.01 11.03
N GLY A 66 -18.31 1.93 10.43
CA GLY A 66 -17.76 1.32 9.22
C GLY A 66 -16.43 0.59 9.45
N CYS A 67 -16.05 0.33 10.70
CA CYS A 67 -14.81 -0.35 11.04
C CYS A 67 -15.01 -1.86 11.19
N HIS A 68 -14.13 -2.64 10.55
CA HIS A 68 -14.08 -4.10 10.67
C HIS A 68 -12.63 -4.57 10.79
N THR A 69 -12.38 -5.54 11.68
CA THR A 69 -11.04 -6.05 12.01
C THR A 69 -10.79 -7.47 11.51
N ASN A 70 -11.66 -7.97 10.62
CA ASN A 70 -11.59 -9.34 10.11
C ASN A 70 -10.50 -9.54 9.05
N GLY A 71 -10.01 -8.44 8.45
CA GLY A 71 -8.93 -8.45 7.47
C GLY A 71 -7.54 -8.43 8.13
N ALA A 72 -6.53 -8.90 7.40
CA ALA A 72 -5.13 -8.74 7.80
C ALA A 72 -4.69 -7.28 7.61
N LEU A 73 -3.82 -6.78 8.48
CA LEU A 73 -3.17 -5.49 8.30
C LEU A 73 -2.10 -5.60 7.21
N THR A 74 -2.13 -4.70 6.23
CA THR A 74 -1.15 -4.62 5.14
C THR A 74 -0.28 -3.36 5.27
N TYR A 75 0.85 -3.30 4.57
CA TYR A 75 1.72 -2.11 4.56
C TYR A 75 2.29 -1.86 3.16
N GLY A 76 1.55 -1.10 2.36
CA GLY A 76 1.94 -0.76 0.99
C GLY A 76 3.22 0.08 0.84
N GLY A 77 3.85 0.54 1.92
CA GLY A 77 5.06 1.38 1.85
C GLY A 77 6.37 0.61 1.64
N LYS A 78 6.51 -0.60 2.19
CA LYS A 78 7.75 -1.40 2.12
C LYS A 78 8.06 -1.90 0.71
N PRO A 79 7.08 -2.44 -0.05
CA PRO A 79 7.33 -2.94 -1.40
C PRO A 79 7.87 -1.85 -2.33
N MET A 80 7.31 -0.64 -2.20
CA MET A 80 7.68 0.51 -3.02
C MET A 80 9.11 0.99 -2.77
N ILE A 81 9.57 0.99 -1.52
CA ILE A 81 10.95 1.39 -1.17
C ILE A 81 11.95 0.39 -1.77
N VAL A 82 11.70 -0.91 -1.60
CA VAL A 82 12.63 -1.94 -2.07
C VAL A 82 12.67 -1.95 -3.59
N LEU A 83 11.50 -1.96 -4.24
CA LEU A 83 11.38 -1.98 -5.70
C LEU A 83 12.10 -0.80 -6.35
N SER A 84 11.90 0.41 -5.84
CA SER A 84 12.54 1.63 -6.37
C SER A 84 14.07 1.57 -6.35
N SER A 85 14.66 0.79 -5.44
CA SER A 85 16.12 0.67 -5.29
C SER A 85 16.77 -0.40 -6.17
N MET A 86 15.97 -1.21 -6.88
CA MET A 86 16.46 -2.36 -7.66
C MET A 86 15.78 -2.47 -9.04
N MET A 87 15.26 -1.36 -9.56
CA MET A 87 14.49 -1.36 -10.81
C MET A 87 15.29 -1.88 -12.01
N ASP A 88 16.55 -1.49 -12.11
CA ASP A 88 17.42 -1.86 -13.23
C ASP A 88 17.74 -3.37 -13.16
N GLU A 89 18.17 -3.85 -12.00
CA GLU A 89 18.47 -5.27 -11.78
C GLU A 89 17.22 -6.14 -11.90
N LEU A 90 16.07 -5.67 -11.38
CA LEU A 90 14.81 -6.39 -11.50
C LEU A 90 14.37 -6.52 -12.95
N SER A 91 14.52 -5.45 -13.75
CA SER A 91 14.22 -5.49 -15.17
C SER A 91 15.05 -6.55 -15.88
N GLU A 92 16.37 -6.58 -15.62
CA GLU A 92 17.25 -7.58 -16.21
C GLU A 92 16.91 -9.01 -15.77
N ASP A 93 16.67 -9.23 -14.48
CA ASP A 93 16.41 -10.55 -13.92
C ASP A 93 15.04 -11.08 -14.37
N MET A 94 14.00 -10.23 -14.44
CA MET A 94 12.72 -10.59 -15.06
C MET A 94 12.89 -10.92 -16.55
N ALA A 95 13.69 -10.14 -17.28
CA ALA A 95 13.95 -10.41 -18.70
C ALA A 95 14.74 -11.71 -18.91
N LYS A 96 15.56 -12.15 -17.94
CA LYS A 96 16.25 -13.45 -17.96
C LYS A 96 15.37 -14.61 -17.45
N GLY A 97 14.39 -14.30 -16.60
CA GLY A 97 13.54 -15.28 -15.90
C GLY A 97 14.17 -15.90 -14.66
N ASP A 98 15.29 -15.34 -14.19
CA ASP A 98 15.97 -15.75 -12.95
C ASP A 98 16.87 -14.59 -12.46
N GLY A 99 17.17 -14.59 -11.16
CA GLY A 99 18.10 -13.64 -10.55
C GLY A 99 17.73 -13.21 -9.12
N GLU A 100 18.66 -12.49 -8.49
CA GLU A 100 18.56 -12.10 -7.08
C GLU A 100 17.53 -10.98 -6.86
N ALA A 101 17.45 -10.01 -7.76
CA ALA A 101 16.47 -8.93 -7.67
C ALA A 101 15.06 -9.47 -7.86
N LEU A 102 14.87 -10.37 -8.84
CA LEU A 102 13.59 -11.06 -9.05
C LEU A 102 13.18 -11.91 -7.85
N THR A 103 14.12 -12.67 -7.29
CA THR A 103 13.87 -13.46 -6.07
C THR A 103 13.50 -12.57 -4.90
N THR A 104 14.20 -11.46 -4.71
CA THR A 104 13.93 -10.49 -3.64
C THR A 104 12.56 -9.85 -3.82
N TYR A 105 12.20 -9.50 -5.05
CA TYR A 105 10.88 -8.97 -5.36
C TYR A 105 9.76 -9.97 -5.04
N ALA A 106 9.94 -11.26 -5.37
CA ALA A 106 9.01 -12.32 -4.98
C ALA A 106 8.86 -12.42 -3.45
N VAL A 107 9.96 -12.30 -2.68
CA VAL A 107 9.93 -12.30 -1.21
C VAL A 107 9.14 -11.10 -0.68
N VAL A 108 9.38 -9.92 -1.24
CA VAL A 108 8.70 -8.67 -0.85
C VAL A 108 7.19 -8.75 -1.11
N LEU A 109 6.78 -9.40 -2.20
CA LEU A 109 5.37 -9.67 -2.51
C LEU A 109 4.77 -10.83 -1.70
N GLY A 110 5.54 -11.47 -0.82
CA GLY A 110 5.06 -12.58 0.00
C GLY A 110 4.90 -13.91 -0.76
N VAL A 111 5.50 -14.04 -1.95
CA VAL A 111 5.44 -15.27 -2.75
C VAL A 111 6.17 -16.40 -2.00
N LYS A 112 5.44 -17.49 -1.75
CA LYS A 112 5.97 -18.64 -1.02
C LYS A 112 7.03 -19.37 -1.84
N PRO A 113 8.05 -19.98 -1.21
CA PRO A 113 9.15 -20.64 -1.91
C PRO A 113 8.72 -21.59 -3.02
N GLU A 114 7.66 -22.37 -2.79
CA GLU A 114 7.11 -23.33 -3.75
C GLU A 114 6.56 -22.71 -5.04
N ASP A 115 6.12 -21.45 -4.99
CA ASP A 115 5.52 -20.74 -6.13
C ASP A 115 6.51 -19.79 -6.83
N ARG A 116 7.74 -19.63 -6.32
CA ARG A 116 8.71 -18.64 -6.85
C ARG A 116 9.21 -18.95 -8.26
N ALA A 117 9.40 -20.24 -8.58
CA ALA A 117 9.80 -20.63 -9.93
C ALA A 117 8.71 -20.28 -10.95
N HIS A 118 7.43 -20.53 -10.60
CA HIS A 118 6.29 -20.15 -11.42
C HIS A 118 6.13 -18.63 -11.53
N PHE A 119 6.31 -17.91 -10.43
CA PHE A 119 6.34 -16.44 -10.42
C PHE A 119 7.40 -15.88 -11.38
N ALA A 120 8.64 -16.39 -11.31
CA ALA A 120 9.72 -15.96 -12.19
C ALA A 120 9.38 -16.20 -13.66
N GLN A 121 8.86 -17.39 -13.99
CA GLN A 121 8.40 -17.72 -15.33
C GLN A 121 7.29 -16.78 -15.82
N VAL A 122 6.24 -16.57 -15.02
CA VAL A 122 5.10 -15.71 -15.40
C VAL A 122 5.55 -14.26 -15.58
N THR A 123 6.36 -13.72 -14.67
CA THR A 123 6.87 -12.34 -14.83
C THR A 123 7.79 -12.17 -16.03
N HIS A 124 8.55 -13.20 -16.40
CA HIS A 124 9.35 -13.24 -17.60
C HIS A 124 8.50 -13.28 -18.87
N GLU A 125 7.53 -14.20 -18.95
CA GLU A 125 6.61 -14.32 -20.07
C GLU A 125 5.81 -13.03 -20.31
N HIS A 126 5.47 -12.34 -19.24
CA HIS A 126 4.74 -11.07 -19.26
C HIS A 126 5.66 -9.84 -19.12
N PHE A 127 6.97 -9.97 -19.34
CA PHE A 127 7.94 -8.88 -19.13
C PHE A 127 7.54 -7.59 -19.86
N ALA A 128 7.17 -7.69 -21.14
CA ALA A 128 6.75 -6.53 -21.94
C ALA A 128 5.42 -5.89 -21.48
N GLN A 129 4.62 -6.59 -20.67
CA GLN A 129 3.41 -6.04 -20.04
C GLN A 129 3.76 -5.33 -18.73
N ILE A 130 4.76 -5.83 -18.00
CA ILE A 130 5.22 -5.26 -16.72
C ILE A 130 6.07 -4.01 -16.97
N PHE A 131 7.07 -4.10 -17.86
CA PHE A 131 7.95 -3.02 -18.30
C PHE A 131 7.50 -2.49 -19.67
N ASN A 132 6.32 -1.86 -19.69
CA ASN A 132 5.61 -1.52 -20.93
C ASN A 132 6.03 -0.20 -21.60
N LYS A 133 6.92 0.59 -20.97
CA LYS A 133 7.40 1.88 -21.47
C LYS A 133 8.82 2.15 -20.96
N SER A 134 9.52 3.06 -21.64
CA SER A 134 10.92 3.39 -21.32
C SER A 134 11.12 4.14 -20.01
N ASP A 135 10.09 4.84 -19.52
CA ASP A 135 10.09 5.63 -18.29
C ASP A 135 9.16 5.02 -17.22
N VAL A 136 9.12 3.69 -17.16
CA VAL A 136 8.28 2.96 -16.19
C VAL A 136 8.76 3.24 -14.76
N THR A 137 7.82 3.58 -13.87
CA THR A 137 8.14 3.79 -12.45
C THR A 137 8.00 2.52 -11.64
N ALA A 138 8.51 2.51 -10.41
CA ALA A 138 8.28 1.41 -9.48
C ALA A 138 6.77 1.19 -9.24
N GLU A 139 5.97 2.26 -9.18
CA GLU A 139 4.52 2.18 -9.01
C GLU A 139 3.87 1.49 -10.21
N ASP A 140 4.31 1.83 -11.42
CA ASP A 140 3.83 1.21 -12.65
C ASP A 140 4.19 -0.29 -12.67
N VAL A 141 5.45 -0.64 -12.40
CA VAL A 141 5.92 -2.03 -12.38
C VAL A 141 5.19 -2.86 -11.33
N TYR A 142 4.98 -2.30 -10.14
CA TYR A 142 4.18 -2.94 -9.10
C TYR A 142 2.74 -3.16 -9.57
N ALA A 143 2.07 -2.11 -10.06
CA ALA A 143 0.68 -2.21 -10.53
C ALA A 143 0.51 -3.20 -11.70
N ASN A 144 1.45 -3.19 -12.65
CA ASN A 144 1.43 -4.10 -13.79
C ASN A 144 1.68 -5.55 -13.35
N THR A 145 2.65 -5.77 -12.43
CA THR A 145 2.88 -7.10 -11.85
C THR A 145 1.62 -7.60 -11.16
N GLN A 146 0.97 -6.77 -10.34
CA GLN A 146 -0.30 -7.11 -9.68
C GLN A 146 -1.39 -7.51 -10.69
N ALA A 147 -1.49 -6.80 -11.82
CA ALA A 147 -2.43 -7.13 -12.89
C ALA A 147 -2.13 -8.47 -13.57
N VAL A 148 -0.86 -8.83 -13.74
CA VAL A 148 -0.43 -10.13 -14.25
C VAL A 148 -0.75 -11.24 -13.26
N LEU A 149 -0.41 -11.07 -11.97
CA LEU A 149 -0.67 -12.09 -10.95
C LEU A 149 -2.16 -12.42 -10.81
N LYS A 150 -3.04 -11.42 -10.89
CA LYS A 150 -4.50 -11.62 -10.84
C LYS A 150 -5.05 -12.53 -11.94
N GLN A 151 -4.35 -12.63 -13.07
CA GLN A 151 -4.75 -13.46 -14.21
C GLN A 151 -4.24 -14.89 -14.12
N ASP A 152 -3.26 -15.16 -13.24
CA ASP A 152 -2.68 -16.47 -13.05
C ASP A 152 -3.39 -17.24 -11.92
N SER A 153 -3.83 -18.47 -12.20
CA SER A 153 -4.60 -19.27 -11.24
C SER A 153 -3.82 -19.65 -9.97
N THR A 154 -2.50 -19.70 -10.04
CA THR A 154 -1.62 -20.09 -8.93
C THR A 154 -1.19 -18.86 -8.13
N LEU A 155 -0.94 -17.74 -8.81
CA LEU A 155 -0.36 -16.52 -8.24
C LEU A 155 -1.38 -15.46 -7.84
N ALA A 156 -2.65 -15.55 -8.28
CA ALA A 156 -3.69 -14.57 -7.94
C ALA A 156 -3.84 -14.36 -6.42
N LYS A 157 -3.52 -15.37 -5.61
CA LYS A 157 -3.51 -15.29 -4.14
C LYS A 157 -2.49 -14.30 -3.57
N TYR A 158 -1.44 -13.94 -4.33
CA TYR A 158 -0.41 -12.96 -3.96
C TYR A 158 -0.72 -11.54 -4.45
N ALA A 159 -1.75 -11.40 -5.30
CA ALA A 159 -2.21 -10.09 -5.67
C ALA A 159 -2.85 -9.40 -4.44
N GLU A 160 -2.52 -8.13 -4.20
CA GLU A 160 -3.02 -7.28 -3.09
C GLU A 160 -2.50 -7.63 -1.69
N GLN A 161 -1.50 -8.53 -1.56
CA GLN A 161 -0.92 -8.93 -0.25
C GLN A 161 0.25 -8.07 0.27
N ALA A 162 0.49 -6.88 -0.28
CA ALA A 162 1.63 -6.04 0.09
C ALA A 162 1.28 -4.94 1.12
#